data_AF-A0A183JQC8-F1
#
_entry.id   AF-A0A183JQC8-F1
#
_cell.length_a   1.000
_cell.length_b   1.000
_cell.length_c   1.000
_cell.angle_alpha   90.00
_cell.angle_beta   90.00
_cell.angle_gamma   90.00
#
_symmetry.space_group_name_H-M   'P 1'
#
loop_
_entity.id
_entity.type
_entity.pdbx_description
1 polymer ?
#
loop_
_entity_poly.entity_id
_entity_poly.type
_entity_poly.pdbx_seq_one_letter_code
_entity_poly.pdbx_strand_id
1 'polypeptide(L)' 'FQKYIDQRLQYIGQSQAEWDEFVDLILKAYNVHLSMPAIDCGLHWNNLLTRIRRHQKCSPALWQRILAGIQTADLKRST' A
#
# COMPACT_ATOMS: atom_id res chain seq x y z
N PHE A 1 -9.30 -7.83 1.55
CA PHE A 1 -8.46 -6.68 1.18
C PHE A 1 -7.39 -7.02 0.15
N GLN A 2 -6.57 -8.05 0.39
CA GLN A 2 -5.50 -8.46 -0.52
C GLN A 2 -5.95 -8.78 -1.96
N LYS A 3 -6.99 -9.61 -2.15
CA LYS A 3 -7.57 -9.90 -3.48
C LYS A 3 -7.99 -8.64 -4.24
N TYR A 4 -8.49 -7.63 -3.54
CA TYR A 4 -8.93 -6.37 -4.15
C TYR A 4 -7.72 -5.53 -4.61
N ILE A 5 -6.66 -5.45 -3.82
CA ILE A 5 -5.41 -4.78 -4.22
C ILE A 5 -4.79 -5.49 -5.43
N ASP A 6 -4.75 -6.83 -5.41
CA ASP A 6 -4.22 -7.61 -6.53
C ASP A 6 -5.03 -7.34 -7.82
N GLN A 7 -6.36 -7.35 -7.73
CA GLN A 7 -7.23 -7.03 -8.86
C GLN A 7 -7.04 -5.58 -9.34
N ARG A 8 -7.04 -4.60 -8.43
CA ARG A 8 -6.85 -3.19 -8.81
C ARG A 8 -5.49 -2.99 -9.48
N LEU A 9 -4.44 -3.60 -8.95
CA LEU A 9 -3.10 -3.56 -9.53
C LEU A 9 -3.02 -4.27 -10.89
N GLN A 10 -3.82 -5.31 -11.12
CA GLN A 10 -3.90 -6.00 -12.41
C GLN A 10 -4.57 -5.13 -13.48
N TYR A 11 -5.60 -4.37 -13.14
CA TYR A 11 -6.39 -3.57 -14.10
C TYR A 11 -6.04 -2.08 -14.14
N ILE A 12 -5.12 -1.61 -13.30
CA ILE A 12 -4.70 -0.21 -13.30
C ILE A 12 -4.09 0.18 -14.66
N GLY A 13 -4.54 1.31 -15.19
CA GLY A 13 -3.98 1.94 -16.37
C GLY A 13 -2.63 2.62 -16.09
N GLN A 14 -2.16 3.39 -17.06
CA GLN A 14 -0.88 4.12 -16.97
C GLN A 14 -1.06 5.56 -16.52
N SER A 15 -2.31 6.03 -16.31
CA SER A 15 -2.53 7.42 -15.94
C SER A 15 -2.00 7.69 -14.53
N GLN A 16 -1.42 8.86 -14.34
CA GLN A 16 -0.92 9.27 -13.04
C GLN A 16 -2.05 9.31 -11.99
N ALA A 17 -3.25 9.76 -12.39
CA ALA A 17 -4.42 9.80 -11.52
C ALA A 17 -4.81 8.41 -10.98
N GLU A 18 -4.79 7.36 -11.80
CA GLU A 18 -5.09 6.00 -11.34
C GLU A 18 -4.05 5.49 -10.33
N TRP A 19 -2.76 5.80 -10.57
CA TRP A 19 -1.70 5.46 -9.63
C TRP A 19 -1.80 6.24 -8.33
N ASP A 20 -2.19 7.51 -8.39
CA ASP A 20 -2.45 8.35 -7.21
C ASP A 20 -3.58 7.75 -6.36
N GLU A 21 -4.70 7.37 -6.98
CA GLU A 21 -5.81 6.67 -6.31
C GLU A 21 -5.38 5.34 -5.69
N PHE A 22 -4.53 4.59 -6.40
CA PHE A 22 -4.02 3.32 -5.88
C PHE A 22 -3.13 3.53 -4.65
N VAL A 23 -2.25 4.53 -4.68
CA VAL A 23 -1.43 4.89 -3.52
C VAL A 23 -2.34 5.30 -2.34
N ASP A 24 -3.34 6.14 -2.57
CA ASP A 24 -4.30 6.54 -1.54
C ASP A 24 -5.05 5.36 -0.94
N LEU A 25 -5.45 4.39 -1.76
CA LEU A 25 -6.08 3.15 -1.30
C LEU A 25 -5.15 2.35 -0.37
N ILE A 26 -3.88 2.19 -0.75
CA ILE A 26 -2.87 1.50 0.07
C ILE A 26 -2.67 2.24 1.40
N LEU A 27 -2.57 3.56 1.38
CA LEU A 27 -2.35 4.37 2.59
C LEU A 27 -3.57 4.36 3.52
N LYS A 28 -4.79 4.43 2.99
CA LYS A 28 -6.01 4.26 3.79
C LYS A 28 -6.05 2.89 4.46
N ALA A 29 -5.73 1.83 3.71
CA ALA A 29 -5.66 0.47 4.25
C ALA A 29 -4.62 0.34 5.36
N TYR A 30 -3.46 0.97 5.18
CA TYR A 30 -2.41 0.99 6.18
C TYR A 30 -2.83 1.71 7.46
N ASN A 31 -3.47 2.87 7.35
CA ASN A 31 -3.98 3.59 8.52
C ASN A 31 -5.04 2.79 9.29
N VAL A 32 -5.91 2.06 8.60
CA VAL A 32 -6.86 1.12 9.23
C VAL A 32 -6.11 0.00 9.94
N HIS A 33 -5.06 -0.56 9.31
CA HIS A 33 -4.20 -1.56 9.93
C HIS A 33 -3.54 -1.04 11.22
N LEU A 34 -3.01 0.19 11.22
CA LEU A 34 -2.40 0.80 12.40
C LEU A 34 -3.40 0.95 13.56
N SER A 35 -4.67 1.17 13.25
CA SER A 35 -5.77 1.34 14.22
C SER A 35 -6.31 0.02 14.79
N MET A 36 -5.93 -1.15 14.24
CA MET A 36 -6.39 -2.46 14.71
C MET A 36 -5.45 -3.05 15.78
N PRO A 37 -5.97 -3.83 16.75
CA PRO A 37 -5.14 -4.55 17.72
C PRO A 37 -4.20 -5.54 17.03
N ALA A 38 -2.99 -5.72 17.57
CA ALA A 38 -1.82 -6.34 16.93
C ALA A 38 -1.91 -7.86 16.65
N ILE A 39 -3.12 -8.43 16.53
CA ILE A 39 -3.32 -9.84 16.22
C ILE A 39 -2.98 -10.06 14.74
N ASP A 40 -1.80 -10.63 14.48
CA ASP A 40 -1.31 -11.10 13.16
C ASP A 40 -1.30 -10.12 11.97
N CYS A 41 -1.73 -8.87 12.16
CA CYS A 41 -1.91 -7.94 11.05
C CYS A 41 -0.59 -7.46 10.42
N GLY A 42 0.50 -7.40 11.19
CA GLY A 42 1.81 -6.97 10.70
C GLY A 42 2.41 -7.95 9.68
N LEU A 43 2.21 -9.26 9.89
CA LEU A 43 2.67 -10.30 8.96
C LEU A 43 1.93 -10.21 7.61
N HIS A 44 0.61 -9.95 7.67
CA HIS A 44 -0.21 -9.74 6.47
C HIS A 44 0.20 -8.50 5.68
N TRP A 45 0.55 -7.40 6.36
CA TRP A 45 0.98 -6.18 5.68
C TRP A 45 2.34 -6.35 5.00
N ASN A 46 3.30 -6.97 5.68
CA ASN A 46 4.61 -7.28 5.10
C ASN A 46 4.50 -8.19 3.86
N ASN A 47 3.60 -9.18 3.90
CA ASN A 47 3.32 -10.04 2.76
C ASN A 47 2.70 -9.27 1.59
N LEU A 48 1.75 -8.38 1.86
CA LEU A 48 1.13 -7.53 0.84
C LEU A 48 2.14 -6.58 0.18
N LEU A 49 2.94 -5.87 0.98
CA LEU A 49 4.00 -4.98 0.49
C LEU A 49 5.01 -5.73 -0.39
N THR A 50 5.41 -6.93 0.03
CA THR A 50 6.31 -7.78 -0.75
C THR A 50 5.70 -8.16 -2.10
N ARG A 51 4.40 -8.47 -2.16
CA ARG A 51 3.70 -8.80 -3.41
C ARG A 51 3.57 -7.59 -4.33
N ILE A 52 3.24 -6.41 -3.79
CA ILE A 52 3.19 -5.15 -4.57
C ILE A 52 4.55 -4.87 -5.19
N ARG A 53 5.63 -4.92 -4.40
CA ARG A 53 7.01 -4.70 -4.88
C ARG A 53 7.42 -5.68 -5.98
N ARG A 54 6.99 -6.93 -5.92
CA ARG A 54 7.31 -7.96 -6.93
C ARG A 54 6.42 -7.92 -8.16
N HIS A 55 5.37 -7.10 -8.16
CA HIS A 55 4.44 -7.03 -9.28
C HIS A 55 5.07 -6.31 -10.46
N GLN A 56 4.91 -6.86 -11.68
CA GLN A 56 5.55 -6.33 -12.90
C GLN A 56 5.14 -4.89 -13.23
N LYS A 57 3.95 -4.46 -12.82
CA LYS A 57 3.47 -3.07 -12.99
C LYS A 57 3.94 -2.11 -11.89
N CYS A 58 4.59 -2.59 -10.83
CA CYS A 58 5.10 -1.74 -9.78
C CYS A 58 6.43 -1.12 -10.23
N SER A 59 6.38 0.13 -10.68
CA SER A 59 7.59 0.87 -11.03
C SER A 59 8.36 1.27 -9.77
N PRO A 60 9.69 1.49 -9.86
CA PRO A 60 10.48 1.98 -8.74
C PRO A 60 9.93 3.30 -8.17
N ALA A 61 9.48 4.21 -9.02
CA ALA A 61 8.90 5.49 -8.61
C ALA A 61 7.61 5.30 -7.81
N LEU A 62 6.72 4.40 -8.24
CA LEU A 62 5.51 4.07 -7.50
C LEU A 62 5.84 3.46 -6.14
N TRP A 63 6.79 2.53 -6.10
CA TRP A 63 7.21 1.89 -4.86
C TRP A 63 7.74 2.90 -3.84
N GLN A 64 8.55 3.87 -4.28
CA GLN A 64 9.02 4.95 -3.42
C GLN A 64 7.89 5.81 -2.86
N ARG A 65 6.85 6.12 -3.66
CA ARG A 65 5.68 6.86 -3.20
C ARG A 65 4.90 6.12 -2.11
N ILE A 66 4.72 4.81 -2.29
CA ILE A 66 4.07 3.95 -1.28
C ILE A 66 4.88 3.97 0.03
N LEU A 67 6.20 3.76 -0.05
CA LEU A 67 7.07 3.77 1.13
C LEU A 67 7.06 5.12 1.87
N ALA A 68 7.17 6.22 1.13
CA ALA A 68 7.14 7.56 1.71
C ALA A 68 5.81 7.84 2.44
N GLY A 69 4.69 7.39 1.86
CA GLY A 69 3.38 7.53 2.49
C GLY A 69 3.24 6.69 3.77
N ILE A 70 3.77 5.46 3.79
CA ILE A 70 3.81 4.61 4.98
C ILE A 70 4.65 5.24 6.09
N GLN A 71 5.87 5.70 5.76
CA GLN A 71 6.74 6.39 6.71
C GLN A 71 6.08 7.63 7.30
N THR A 72 5.35 8.39 6.47
CA THR A 72 4.59 9.55 6.92
C THR A 72 3.46 9.16 7.88
N ALA A 73 2.75 8.07 7.61
CA ALA A 73 1.70 7.56 8.49
C ALA A 73 2.25 7.08 9.84
N ASP A 74 3.38 6.36 9.83
CA ASP A 74 4.06 5.89 11.04
C ASP A 74 4.56 7.05 11.90
N LEU A 75 5.12 8.09 11.27
CA LEU A 75 5.56 9.30 11.96
C LEU A 75 4.40 9.99 12.67
N LYS A 76 3.25 10.14 11.99
CA LYS A 76 2.02 10.74 12.55
C LYS A 76 1.43 9.97 13.72
N ARG A 77 1.66 8.65 13.81
CA ARG A 77 1.23 7.83 14.95
C ARG A 77 2.15 8.01 16.16
N SER A 78 3.42 8.33 15.91
CA SER A 78 4.46 8.42 16.93
C SER A 78 4.54 9.79 17.61
N THR A 79 3.89 10.80 17.02
CA THR A 79 3.65 12.16 17.57
C THR A 79 2.28 12.27 18.21
#